data_AF-A0A0S8FH27-F1
#
_entry.id   AF-A0A0S8FH27-F1
#
_cell.length_a   1.000
_cell.length_b   1.000
_cell.length_c   1.000
_cell.angle_alpha   90.00
_cell.angle_beta   90.00
_cell.angle_gamma   90.00
#
_symmetry.space_group_name_H-M   'P 1'
#
loop_
_entity.id
_entity.type
_entity.pdbx_description
1 polymer ?
#
loop_
_entity_poly.entity_id
_entity_poly.type
_entity_poly.pdbx_seq_one_letter_code
_entity_poly.pdbx_strand_id
1 'polypeptide(L)'
;QVASDFTVGVQYYLERMEDYGAYRRNLPAGLPRAEENRHLLALRLTKLLLNQDLRLDLFTFFGLSDDEVYLRPTFSYDITDRWRLDGGANIFVGDRASSQFAQLERNSNVYLGLRYSF
;
A
#
# COMPACT_ATOMS: atom_id res chain seq x y z
N GLN A 1 -2.89 22.23 -19.87
CA GLN A 1 -4.01 21.45 -19.31
C GLN A 1 -3.40 20.17 -18.76
N VAL A 2 -3.26 20.01 -17.43
CA VAL A 2 -2.37 18.97 -16.84
C VAL A 2 -3.12 17.82 -16.15
N ALA A 3 -4.44 17.87 -15.94
CA ALA A 3 -5.06 16.94 -14.99
C ALA A 3 -6.50 16.47 -15.31
N SER A 4 -6.95 16.41 -16.56
CA SER A 4 -8.26 15.77 -16.86
C SER A 4 -8.27 14.28 -16.48
N ASP A 5 -7.10 13.65 -16.48
CA ASP A 5 -6.95 12.20 -16.36
C ASP A 5 -6.05 11.78 -15.19
N PHE A 6 -5.83 12.68 -14.22
CA PHE A 6 -5.04 12.41 -13.03
C PHE A 6 -5.87 12.58 -11.77
N THR A 7 -5.93 11.53 -10.95
CA THR A 7 -6.68 11.50 -9.70
C THR A 7 -5.75 11.22 -8.52
N VAL A 8 -5.97 11.93 -7.42
CA VAL A 8 -5.27 11.74 -6.15
C VAL A 8 -6.30 11.43 -5.07
N GLY A 9 -6.09 10.32 -4.37
CA GLY A 9 -6.84 9.94 -3.17
C GLY A 9 -5.93 9.91 -1.97
N VAL A 10 -6.36 10.52 -0.86
CA VAL A 10 -5.63 10.52 0.41
C VAL A 10 -6.58 10.04 1.51
N GLN A 11 -6.09 9.16 2.37
CA GLN A 11 -6.82 8.71 3.56
C GLN A 11 -5.88 8.69 4.76
N TYR A 12 -6.37 9.13 5.91
CA TYR A 12 -5.69 9.03 7.18
C TYR A 12 -6.49 8.15 8.14
N TYR A 13 -5.81 7.23 8.81
CA TYR A 13 -6.39 6.29 9.76
C TYR A 13 -5.60 6.33 11.07
N LEU A 14 -6.33 6.36 12.18
CA LEU A 14 -5.79 6.33 13.54
C LEU A 14 -6.45 5.19 14.30
N GLU A 15 -5.64 4.35 14.91
CA GLU A 15 -6.06 3.32 15.84
C GLU A 15 -5.49 3.63 17.23
N ARG A 16 -6.34 3.63 18.25
CA ARG A 16 -5.98 3.95 19.64
C ARG A 16 -6.24 2.75 20.52
N MET A 17 -5.27 2.37 21.34
CA MET A 17 -5.44 1.36 22.38
C MET A 17 -6.02 2.01 23.65
N GLU A 18 -7.26 1.68 23.99
CA GLU A 18 -7.99 2.28 25.12
C GLU A 18 -7.30 2.02 26.48
N ASP A 19 -7.05 0.75 26.83
CA ASP A 19 -6.48 0.36 28.13
C ASP A 19 -4.96 0.21 28.13
N TYR A 20 -4.27 1.16 27.50
CA TYR A 20 -2.82 1.08 27.31
C TYR A 20 -2.02 1.01 28.63
N GLY A 21 -2.53 1.65 29.67
CA GLY A 21 -1.93 1.58 31.01
C GLY A 21 -1.95 0.17 31.59
N ALA A 22 -3.03 -0.60 31.39
CA ALA A 22 -3.13 -1.99 31.84
C ALA A 22 -2.26 -2.91 30.96
N TYR A 23 -2.26 -2.69 29.65
CA TYR A 23 -1.37 -3.37 28.70
C TYR A 23 0.10 -3.26 29.12
N ARG A 24 0.58 -2.03 29.41
CA ARG A 24 1.97 -1.80 29.79
C ARG A 24 2.36 -2.50 31.10
N ARG A 25 1.43 -2.61 32.06
CA ARG A 25 1.69 -3.27 33.36
C ARG A 25 1.75 -4.79 33.24
N ASN A 26 1.00 -5.35 32.29
CA ASN A 26 0.92 -6.80 32.08
C ASN A 26 1.85 -7.30 30.98
N LEU A 27 2.58 -6.42 30.28
CA LEU A 27 3.50 -6.80 29.21
C LEU A 27 4.70 -7.58 29.79
N PRO A 28 4.89 -8.86 29.42
CA PRO A 28 6.04 -9.63 29.83
C PRO A 28 7.36 -8.96 29.42
N ALA A 29 8.36 -9.03 30.30
CA ALA A 29 9.69 -8.51 30.01
C ALA A 29 10.29 -9.21 28.78
N GLY A 30 10.81 -8.42 27.83
CA GLY A 30 11.44 -8.93 26.61
C GLY A 30 10.53 -8.98 25.38
N LEU A 31 9.22 -8.72 25.50
CA LEU A 31 8.33 -8.59 24.34
C LEU A 31 8.32 -7.15 23.80
N PRO A 32 8.22 -6.98 22.46
CA PRO A 32 8.09 -5.66 21.85
C PRO A 32 6.78 -5.00 22.30
N ARG A 33 6.86 -3.71 22.64
CA ARG A 33 5.74 -2.91 23.10
C ARG A 33 5.00 -2.32 21.90
N ALA A 34 3.69 -2.53 21.83
CA ALA A 34 2.82 -1.88 20.85
C ALA A 34 2.70 -0.37 21.13
N GLU A 35 2.50 0.40 20.07
CA GLU A 35 2.19 1.82 20.17
C GLU A 35 0.76 2.04 20.70
N GLU A 36 0.56 3.12 21.47
CA GLU A 36 -0.76 3.50 21.98
C GLU A 36 -1.66 4.09 20.89
N ASN A 37 -1.05 4.83 19.96
CA ASN A 37 -1.68 5.37 18.76
C ASN A 37 -0.92 4.85 17.56
N ARG A 38 -1.61 4.15 16.66
CA ARG A 38 -1.06 3.78 15.36
C ARG A 38 -1.65 4.67 14.30
N HIS A 39 -0.76 5.37 13.59
CA HIS A 39 -1.12 6.29 12.52
C HIS A 39 -0.75 5.71 11.15
N LEU A 40 -1.74 5.60 10.27
CA LEU A 40 -1.58 5.11 8.90
C LEU A 40 -2.04 6.18 7.92
N LEU A 41 -1.18 6.51 6.95
CA LEU A 41 -1.51 7.37 5.83
C LEU A 41 -1.55 6.53 4.55
N ALA A 42 -2.66 6.60 3.82
CA ALA A 42 -2.80 5.98 2.50
C ALA A 42 -2.80 7.08 1.43
N LEU A 43 -2.05 6.85 0.36
CA LEU A 43 -2.05 7.70 -0.83
C LEU A 43 -2.28 6.82 -2.05
N ARG A 44 -3.18 7.27 -2.94
CA ARG A 44 -3.45 6.66 -4.23
C ARG A 44 -3.31 7.69 -5.33
N LEU A 45 -2.48 7.40 -6.31
CA LEU A 45 -2.31 8.20 -7.52
C LEU A 45 -2.78 7.36 -8.70
N THR A 46 -3.71 7.86 -9.49
CA THR A 46 -4.18 7.20 -10.71
C THR A 46 -4.00 8.15 -11.88
N LYS A 47 -3.43 7.65 -12.98
CA LYS A 47 -3.30 8.39 -14.24
C LYS A 47 -3.86 7.55 -15.39
N LEU A 48 -4.74 8.14 -16.18
CA LEU A 48 -5.21 7.57 -17.44
C LEU A 48 -4.44 8.21 -18.60
N LEU A 49 -4.08 7.39 -19.57
CA LEU A 49 -3.25 7.72 -20.73
C LEU A 49 -3.84 7.02 -21.96
N LEU A 50 -3.44 7.45 -23.16
CA LEU A 50 -3.83 6.82 -24.42
C LEU A 50 -5.35 6.65 -24.54
N ASN A 51 -6.10 7.74 -24.41
CA ASN A 51 -7.57 7.69 -24.42
C ASN A 51 -8.17 6.71 -23.40
N GLN A 52 -7.49 6.54 -22.26
CA GLN A 52 -7.87 5.65 -21.15
C GLN A 52 -7.60 4.15 -21.40
N ASP A 53 -6.94 3.78 -22.51
CA ASP A 53 -6.47 2.41 -22.76
C ASP A 53 -5.34 2.02 -21.82
N LEU A 54 -4.55 3.00 -21.33
CA LEU A 54 -3.51 2.78 -20.34
C LEU A 54 -3.87 3.45 -19.01
N ARG A 55 -4.03 2.64 -17.97
CA ARG A 55 -4.16 3.09 -16.58
C ARG A 55 -2.89 2.79 -15.81
N LEU A 56 -2.32 3.82 -15.19
CA LEU A 56 -1.27 3.70 -14.19
C LEU A 56 -1.87 3.98 -12.80
N ASP A 57 -1.56 3.16 -11.83
CA ASP A 57 -2.04 3.31 -10.46
C ASP A 57 -0.91 3.03 -9.47
N LEU A 58 -0.63 3.99 -8.60
CA LEU A 58 0.30 3.84 -7.50
C LEU A 58 -0.50 3.96 -6.21
N PHE A 59 -0.51 2.88 -5.44
CA PHE A 59 -1.10 2.86 -4.11
C PHE A 59 0.00 2.68 -3.06
N THR A 60 -0.03 3.46 -1.98
CA THR A 60 0.98 3.39 -0.94
C THR A 60 0.37 3.55 0.45
N PHE A 61 0.89 2.81 1.42
CA PHE A 61 0.65 3.02 2.84
C PHE A 61 1.94 3.46 3.53
N PHE A 62 1.83 4.44 4.41
CA PHE A 62 2.90 4.88 5.31
C PHE A 62 2.43 4.71 6.76
N GLY A 63 3.10 3.84 7.51
CA GLY A 63 2.96 3.75 8.95
C GLY A 63 3.86 4.78 9.62
N LEU A 64 3.29 5.92 10.03
CA LEU A 64 4.04 7.02 10.64
C LEU A 64 4.63 6.64 12.01
N SER A 65 4.02 5.66 12.68
CA SER A 65 4.47 5.13 13.99
C SER A 65 5.65 4.16 13.89
N ASP A 66 5.70 3.37 12.81
CA ASP A 66 6.60 2.22 12.68
C ASP A 66 7.65 2.38 11.56
N ASP A 67 7.68 3.55 10.91
CA ASP A 67 8.51 3.87 9.74
C ASP A 67 8.45 2.76 8.66
N GLU A 68 7.24 2.23 8.43
CA GLU A 68 6.96 1.19 7.44
C GLU A 68 6.29 1.79 6.20
N VAL A 69 6.70 1.31 5.02
CA VAL A 69 6.15 1.73 3.73
C VAL A 69 5.76 0.51 2.91
N TYR A 70 4.52 0.50 2.44
CA TYR A 70 4.08 -0.44 1.41
C TYR A 70 3.78 0.33 0.14
N LEU A 71 4.40 -0.05 -0.98
CA LEU A 71 4.16 0.50 -2.30
C LEU A 71 3.60 -0.58 -3.23
N ARG A 72 2.54 -0.24 -3.94
CA ARG A 72 1.91 -1.07 -4.96
C ARG A 72 1.74 -0.27 -6.26
N PRO A 73 2.78 -0.17 -7.09
CA PRO A 73 2.64 0.31 -8.46
C PRO A 73 1.98 -0.77 -9.32
N THR A 74 1.00 -0.38 -10.12
CA THR A 74 0.29 -1.25 -11.07
C THR A 74 0.01 -0.51 -12.36
N PHE A 75 -0.12 -1.27 -13.43
CA PHE A 75 -0.60 -0.78 -14.71
C PHE A 75 -1.59 -1.76 -15.32
N SER A 76 -2.46 -1.23 -16.17
CA SER A 76 -3.39 -1.99 -17.00
C SER A 76 -3.43 -1.34 -18.37
N TYR A 77 -3.23 -2.14 -19.43
CA TYR A 77 -3.18 -1.68 -20.80
C TYR A 77 -4.11 -2.51 -21.69
N ASP A 78 -5.11 -1.85 -22.27
CA ASP A 78 -5.97 -2.39 -23.32
C ASP A 78 -5.21 -2.36 -24.65
N ILE A 79 -4.70 -3.52 -25.06
CA ILE A 79 -4.01 -3.68 -26.35
C ILE A 79 -5.04 -3.63 -27.48
N THR A 80 -6.20 -4.25 -27.25
CA THR A 80 -7.39 -4.22 -28.11
C THR A 80 -8.64 -4.35 -27.24
N ASP A 81 -9.83 -4.23 -27.83
CA ASP A 81 -11.12 -4.49 -27.16
C ASP A 81 -11.23 -5.88 -26.50
N ARG A 82 -10.32 -6.80 -26.84
CA ARG A 82 -10.32 -8.19 -26.35
C ARG A 82 -9.11 -8.56 -25.52
N TRP A 83 -7.99 -7.87 -25.68
CA TRP A 83 -6.73 -8.21 -25.02
C TRP A 83 -6.30 -7.11 -24.06
N ARG A 84 -6.10 -7.48 -22.79
CA ARG A 84 -5.59 -6.59 -21.75
C ARG A 84 -4.34 -7.17 -21.12
N LEU A 85 -3.32 -6.34 -20.96
CA LEU A 85 -2.12 -6.63 -20.21
C LEU A 85 -2.17 -5.91 -18.86
N ASP A 86 -2.03 -6.65 -17.77
CA ASP A 86 -2.01 -6.13 -16.42
C ASP A 86 -0.66 -6.46 -15.78
N GLY A 87 -0.18 -5.57 -14.92
CA GLY A 87 1.08 -5.79 -14.23
C GLY A 87 1.25 -4.93 -13.01
N GLY A 88 2.19 -5.31 -12.16
CA GLY A 88 2.49 -4.51 -10.98
C GLY A 88 3.52 -5.16 -10.07
N ALA A 89 3.75 -4.48 -8.96
CA ALA A 89 4.61 -4.96 -7.90
C ALA A 89 3.94 -4.75 -6.54
N ASN A 90 4.32 -5.58 -5.57
CA ASN A 90 4.09 -5.35 -4.16
C ASN A 90 5.48 -5.16 -3.53
N ILE A 91 5.75 -3.99 -2.96
CA ILE A 91 7.04 -3.65 -2.38
C ILE A 91 6.80 -3.26 -0.92
N PHE A 92 7.42 -4.01 -0.02
CA PHE A 92 7.33 -3.76 1.42
C PHE A 92 8.71 -3.31 1.92
N VAL A 93 8.77 -2.20 2.63
CA VAL A 93 10.00 -1.62 3.20
C VAL A 93 9.73 -1.27 4.66
N GLY A 94 10.62 -1.64 5.58
CA GLY A 94 10.51 -1.24 6.98
C GLY A 94 11.60 -1.88 7.84
N ASP A 95 12.05 -1.17 8.86
CA ASP A 95 13.25 -1.54 9.64
C ASP A 95 12.94 -2.23 10.98
N ARG A 96 11.67 -2.28 11.41
CA ARG A 96 11.28 -2.85 12.71
C ARG A 96 10.68 -4.26 12.59
N ALA A 97 11.27 -5.21 13.32
CA ALA A 97 10.78 -6.59 13.41
C ALA A 97 9.34 -6.73 13.98
N SER A 98 8.79 -5.71 14.63
CA SER A 98 7.41 -5.68 15.15
C SER A 98 6.38 -5.08 14.18
N SER A 99 6.82 -4.60 13.01
CA SER A 99 5.95 -3.96 12.03
C SER A 99 5.23 -4.99 11.15
N GLN A 100 3.97 -4.71 10.81
CA GLN A 100 3.11 -5.62 10.04
C GLN A 100 3.56 -5.76 8.57
N PHE A 101 4.23 -4.73 8.03
CA PHE A 101 4.76 -4.74 6.66
C PHE A 101 6.25 -5.11 6.57
N ALA A 102 7.07 -4.77 7.57
CA ALA A 102 8.49 -5.15 7.60
C ALA A 102 8.68 -6.68 7.59
N GLN A 103 7.80 -7.43 8.28
CA GLN A 103 7.80 -8.89 8.21
C GLN A 103 7.51 -9.44 6.80
N LEU A 104 6.94 -8.63 5.90
CA LEU A 104 6.65 -8.98 4.50
C LEU A 104 7.69 -8.43 3.52
N GLU A 105 8.78 -7.81 3.98
CA GLU A 105 9.85 -7.28 3.12
C GLU A 105 10.31 -8.32 2.09
N ARG A 106 10.56 -9.55 2.56
CA ARG A 106 10.97 -10.70 1.73
C ARG A 106 9.87 -11.25 0.81
N ASN A 107 8.64 -10.79 0.97
CA ASN A 107 7.49 -11.16 0.12
C ASN A 107 7.21 -10.09 -0.96
N SER A 108 8.12 -9.14 -1.13
CA SER A 108 8.07 -8.24 -2.26
C SER A 108 8.10 -9.04 -3.57
N ASN A 109 7.20 -8.70 -4.49
CA ASN A 109 7.00 -9.47 -5.71
C ASN A 109 6.62 -8.58 -6.88
N VAL A 110 6.83 -9.10 -8.08
CA VAL A 110 6.39 -8.51 -9.34
C VAL A 110 5.52 -9.54 -10.04
N TYR A 111 4.47 -9.07 -10.71
CA TYR A 111 3.56 -9.92 -11.46
C TYR A 111 3.19 -9.27 -12.78
N LEU A 112 2.86 -10.13 -13.75
CA LEU A 112 2.33 -9.78 -15.05
C LEU A 112 1.21 -10.76 -15.39
N GLY A 113 0.16 -10.28 -16.05
CA GLY A 113 -0.97 -11.08 -16.47
C GLY A 113 -1.49 -10.62 -17.83
N LEU A 114 -1.84 -11.56 -18.68
CA LEU A 114 -2.50 -11.29 -19.95
C LEU A 114 -3.92 -11.86 -19.89
N ARG A 115 -4.91 -11.02 -20.18
CA ARG A 115 -6.33 -11.36 -20.15
C ARG A 115 -6.94 -11.23 -21.53
N TYR A 116 -7.70 -12.25 -21.92
CA TYR A 116 -8.57 -12.21 -23.10
C TYR A 116 -10.04 -12.13 -22.66
N SER A 117 -10.88 -11.36 -23.35
CA SER A 117 -12.33 -11.25 -23.11
C SER A 117 -13.09 -11.44 -24.43
N PHE A 118 -14.23 -12.15 -24.37
CA PHE A 118 -15.05 -12.55 -25.52
C PHE A 118 -16.43 -11.88 -25.51
#